data_AF-A0A6A6D9J3-F1
#
_entry.id   AF-A0A6A6D9J3-F1
#
_cell.length_a   1.000
_cell.length_b   1.000
_cell.length_c   1.000
_cell.angle_alpha   90.00
_cell.angle_beta   90.00
_cell.angle_gamma   90.00
#
_symmetry.space_group_name_H-M   'P 1'
#
loop_
_entity.id
_entity.type
_entity.pdbx_description
1 polymer ?
#
loop_
_entity_poly.entity_id
_entity_poly.type
_entity_poly.pdbx_seq_one_letter_code
_entity_poly.pdbx_strand_id
1 'polypeptide(L)'
;MHRRDLEGSEKVLGAEHPHTLISVSNLGLVLSRQGKYEEAEAMHRRDLEGSEKVLGAEHPDTLTSVSHLGSALSRQGKYEEAEAMHRRALERREKVLGVEHPHTLTSIANLASTFWSQGRWKEAEELEVQVIETRKSMLGTEHPDTLTSMGNLAFTLKSQGRNDEAISLIEKCFQLQKQILGLQHPYTESSLKTLNEWQMENIEIGL
;
A
#
# COMPACT_ATOMS: atom_id res chain seq x y z
N MET A 1 9.42 20.16 -9.63
CA MET A 1 9.53 20.78 -8.29
C MET A 1 10.48 19.97 -7.43
N HIS A 2 10.14 18.72 -7.09
CA HIS A 2 10.92 17.85 -6.18
C HIS A 2 12.43 17.72 -6.44
N ARG A 3 12.90 17.66 -7.68
CA ARG A 3 14.36 17.61 -7.96
C ARG A 3 15.08 18.92 -7.56
N ARG A 4 14.46 20.07 -7.84
CA ARG A 4 14.99 21.39 -7.47
C ARG A 4 14.94 21.60 -5.96
N ASP A 5 13.89 21.10 -5.31
CA ASP A 5 13.76 21.17 -3.84
C ASP A 5 14.84 20.31 -3.17
N LEU A 6 15.10 19.11 -3.71
CA LEU A 6 16.18 18.24 -3.24
C LEU A 6 17.54 18.92 -3.36
N GLU A 7 17.89 19.44 -4.54
CA GLU A 7 19.15 20.18 -4.78
C GLU A 7 19.31 21.36 -3.81
N GLY A 8 18.22 22.09 -3.53
CA GLY A 8 18.21 23.17 -2.56
C GLY A 8 18.49 22.68 -1.14
N SER A 9 17.80 21.62 -0.70
CA SER A 9 17.98 21.05 0.65
C SER A 9 19.39 20.49 0.85
N GLU A 10 19.95 19.80 -0.14
CA GLU A 10 21.32 19.27 -0.08
C GLU A 10 22.35 20.37 0.08
N LYS A 11 22.20 21.48 -0.64
CA LYS A 11 23.13 22.60 -0.58
C LYS A 11 23.10 23.34 0.76
N VAL A 12 21.92 23.45 1.38
CA VAL A 12 21.72 24.25 2.60
C VAL A 12 21.93 23.43 3.86
N LEU A 13 21.41 22.19 3.89
CA LEU A 13 21.33 21.35 5.09
C LEU A 13 22.31 20.18 5.05
N GLY A 14 22.82 19.82 3.87
CA GLY A 14 23.64 18.63 3.65
C GLY A 14 22.82 17.39 3.25
N ALA A 15 23.51 16.40 2.68
CA ALA A 15 22.89 15.21 2.08
C ALA A 15 22.22 14.28 3.09
N GLU A 16 22.67 14.26 4.34
CA GLU A 16 22.19 13.36 5.40
C GLU A 16 21.21 14.05 6.36
N HIS A 17 20.89 15.32 6.16
CA HIS A 17 19.95 16.02 7.04
C HIS A 17 18.54 15.41 6.91
N PRO A 18 17.78 15.19 8.01
CA PRO A 18 16.45 14.57 7.95
C PRO A 18 15.48 15.19 6.93
N HIS A 19 15.41 16.51 6.83
CA HIS A 19 14.62 17.19 5.78
C HIS A 19 15.08 16.92 4.34
N THR A 20 16.39 16.75 4.12
CA THR A 20 16.92 16.34 2.82
C THR A 20 16.49 14.92 2.49
N LEU A 21 16.54 14.00 3.46
CA LEU A 21 16.10 12.60 3.31
C LEU A 21 14.60 12.50 2.99
N ILE A 22 13.75 13.29 3.66
CA ILE A 22 12.33 13.42 3.30
C ILE A 22 12.16 13.87 1.84
N SER A 23 12.99 14.80 1.37
CA SER A 23 12.96 15.28 -0.02
C SER A 23 13.40 14.19 -1.01
N VAL A 24 14.40 13.38 -0.66
CA VAL A 24 14.81 12.18 -1.42
C VAL A 24 13.65 11.18 -1.51
N SER A 25 13.00 10.87 -0.38
CA SER A 25 11.85 9.95 -0.34
C SER A 25 10.69 10.43 -1.22
N ASN A 26 10.36 11.71 -1.15
CA ASN A 26 9.31 12.31 -1.96
C ASN A 26 9.64 12.26 -3.47
N LEU A 27 10.90 12.46 -3.85
CA LEU A 27 11.32 12.30 -5.23
C LEU A 27 11.14 10.84 -5.70
N GLY A 28 11.48 9.86 -4.86
CA GLY A 28 11.24 8.44 -5.13
C GLY A 28 9.76 8.12 -5.39
N LEU A 29 8.85 8.64 -4.56
CA LEU A 29 7.41 8.47 -4.76
C LEU A 29 6.93 9.03 -6.10
N VAL A 30 7.44 10.20 -6.51
CA VAL A 30 7.07 10.83 -7.78
C VAL A 30 7.61 10.06 -8.98
N LEU A 31 8.86 9.58 -8.91
CA LEU A 31 9.43 8.72 -9.95
C LEU A 31 8.64 7.42 -10.10
N SER A 32 8.22 6.83 -8.99
CA SER A 32 7.38 5.63 -9.00
C SER A 32 6.02 5.88 -9.65
N ARG A 33 5.40 7.05 -9.44
CA ARG A 33 4.15 7.43 -10.14
C ARG A 33 4.35 7.65 -11.65
N GLN A 34 5.56 7.96 -12.09
CA GLN A 34 5.92 8.10 -13.50
C GLN A 34 6.32 6.77 -14.15
N GLY A 35 6.27 5.65 -13.43
CA GLY A 35 6.71 4.35 -13.91
C GLY A 35 8.24 4.18 -13.94
N LYS A 36 9.00 5.12 -13.36
CA LYS A 36 10.47 5.10 -13.31
C LYS A 36 10.94 4.35 -12.06
N TYR A 37 10.71 3.05 -12.04
CA TYR A 37 10.86 2.27 -10.81
C TYR A 37 12.31 2.09 -10.37
N GLU A 38 13.25 1.99 -11.30
CA GLU A 38 14.69 1.90 -11.01
C GLU A 38 15.21 3.20 -10.39
N GLU A 39 14.81 4.36 -10.95
CA GLU A 39 15.15 5.67 -10.37
C GLU A 39 14.51 5.82 -8.98
N ALA A 40 13.27 5.34 -8.80
CA ALA A 40 12.59 5.37 -7.51
C ALA A 40 13.27 4.49 -6.45
N GLU A 41 13.69 3.28 -6.82
CA GLU A 41 14.46 2.40 -5.94
C GLU A 41 15.76 3.06 -5.49
N ALA A 42 16.50 3.69 -6.42
CA ALA A 42 17.74 4.39 -6.09
C ALA A 42 17.50 5.49 -5.04
N MET A 43 16.42 6.26 -5.16
CA MET A 43 16.05 7.28 -4.17
C MET A 43 15.68 6.64 -2.83
N HIS A 44 14.88 5.59 -2.81
CA HIS A 44 14.46 4.95 -1.56
C HIS A 44 15.59 4.21 -0.84
N ARG A 45 16.55 3.62 -1.57
CA ARG A 45 17.78 3.06 -0.96
C ARG A 45 18.62 4.15 -0.32
N ARG A 46 18.80 5.28 -1.01
CA ARG A 46 19.53 6.44 -0.48
C ARG A 46 18.88 7.02 0.78
N ASP A 47 17.55 7.19 0.76
CA ASP A 47 16.78 7.65 1.91
C ASP A 47 16.90 6.69 3.09
N LEU A 48 16.79 5.38 2.83
CA LEU A 48 16.94 4.34 3.86
C LEU A 48 18.33 4.36 4.50
N GLU A 49 19.40 4.39 3.70
CA GLU A 49 20.79 4.42 4.20
C GLU A 49 21.04 5.67 5.08
N GLY A 50 20.60 6.83 4.61
CA GLY A 50 20.73 8.08 5.38
C GLY A 50 19.91 8.07 6.67
N SER A 51 18.67 7.59 6.61
CA SER A 51 17.77 7.55 7.77
C SER A 51 18.24 6.55 8.82
N GLU A 52 18.75 5.38 8.41
CA GLU A 52 19.36 4.43 9.34
C GLU A 52 20.58 5.02 10.06
N LYS A 53 21.42 5.77 9.35
CA LYS A 53 22.61 6.40 9.90
C LYS A 53 22.28 7.52 10.89
N VAL A 54 21.29 8.34 10.57
CA VAL A 54 21.01 9.59 11.32
C VAL A 54 19.94 9.41 12.39
N LEU A 55 18.89 8.64 12.09
CA LEU A 55 17.71 8.47 12.95
C LEU A 55 17.71 7.11 13.66
N GLY A 56 18.43 6.13 13.11
CA GLY A 56 18.46 4.75 13.61
C GLY A 56 17.40 3.85 12.97
N ALA A 57 17.60 2.54 13.11
CA ALA A 57 16.80 1.51 12.43
C ALA A 57 15.33 1.41 12.90
N GLU A 58 15.03 1.85 14.12
CA GLU A 58 13.67 1.77 14.70
C GLU A 58 12.88 3.08 14.57
N HIS A 59 13.48 4.14 14.01
CA HIS A 59 12.80 5.42 13.85
C HIS A 59 11.63 5.31 12.85
N PRO A 60 10.47 5.95 13.11
CA PRO A 60 9.30 5.89 12.22
C PRO A 60 9.60 6.28 10.76
N ASP A 61 10.43 7.30 10.55
CA ASP A 61 10.84 7.73 9.20
C ASP A 61 11.67 6.66 8.50
N THR A 62 12.65 6.05 9.19
CA THR A 62 13.42 4.92 8.65
C THR A 62 12.52 3.76 8.25
N LEU A 63 11.54 3.39 9.08
CA LEU A 63 10.59 2.32 8.77
C LEU A 63 9.65 2.68 7.60
N THR A 64 9.38 3.97 7.42
CA THR A 64 8.66 4.49 6.25
C THR A 64 9.50 4.35 4.98
N SER A 65 10.80 4.68 5.03
CA SER A 65 11.74 4.45 3.93
C SER A 65 11.87 2.97 3.55
N VAL A 66 11.92 2.06 4.54
CA VAL A 66 11.88 0.60 4.29
C VAL A 66 10.61 0.21 3.53
N SER A 67 9.45 0.74 3.95
CA SER A 67 8.18 0.44 3.29
C SER A 67 8.15 0.96 1.85
N HIS A 68 8.65 2.17 1.60
CA HIS A 68 8.71 2.74 0.24
C HIS A 68 9.65 1.95 -0.68
N LEU A 69 10.80 1.49 -0.15
CA LEU A 69 11.72 0.63 -0.91
C LEU A 69 11.04 -0.69 -1.29
N GLY A 70 10.32 -1.33 -0.35
CA GLY A 70 9.54 -2.54 -0.63
C GLY A 70 8.53 -2.34 -1.76
N SER A 71 7.78 -1.23 -1.73
CA SER A 71 6.81 -0.92 -2.79
C SER A 71 7.49 -0.66 -4.15
N ALA A 72 8.65 -0.01 -4.19
CA ALA A 72 9.39 0.22 -5.43
C ALA A 72 9.94 -1.09 -6.02
N LEU A 73 10.44 -1.99 -5.17
CA LEU A 73 10.90 -3.32 -5.58
C LEU A 73 9.75 -4.17 -6.12
N SER A 74 8.60 -4.16 -5.46
CA SER A 74 7.40 -4.88 -5.91
C SER A 74 6.95 -4.41 -7.30
N ARG A 75 7.02 -3.10 -7.58
CA ARG A 75 6.67 -2.56 -8.91
C ARG A 75 7.65 -2.95 -10.03
N GLN A 76 8.86 -3.37 -9.67
CA GLN A 76 9.84 -3.94 -10.61
C GLN A 76 9.70 -5.46 -10.77
N GLY A 77 8.77 -6.10 -10.06
CA GLY A 77 8.68 -7.56 -10.01
C GLY A 77 9.73 -8.25 -9.14
N LYS A 78 10.50 -7.49 -8.34
CA LYS A 78 11.47 -8.03 -7.37
C LYS A 78 10.77 -8.41 -6.07
N TYR A 79 9.87 -9.38 -6.15
CA TYR A 79 8.91 -9.64 -5.07
C TYR A 79 9.54 -10.22 -3.80
N GLU A 80 10.60 -11.02 -3.91
CA GLU A 80 11.30 -11.58 -2.76
C GLU A 80 12.04 -10.49 -1.96
N GLU A 81 12.66 -9.54 -2.65
CA GLU A 81 13.28 -8.37 -2.00
C GLU A 81 12.22 -7.46 -1.37
N ALA A 82 11.09 -7.26 -2.05
CA ALA A 82 9.97 -6.48 -1.52
C ALA A 82 9.39 -7.09 -0.25
N GLU A 83 9.19 -8.42 -0.23
CA GLU A 83 8.71 -9.18 0.92
C GLU A 83 9.68 -9.03 2.10
N ALA A 84 10.99 -9.12 1.86
CA ALA A 84 12.00 -8.91 2.90
C ALA A 84 11.92 -7.50 3.51
N MET A 85 11.74 -6.46 2.69
CA MET A 85 11.56 -5.09 3.19
C MET A 85 10.26 -4.94 3.98
N HIS A 86 9.14 -5.44 3.48
CA HIS A 86 7.86 -5.31 4.17
C HIS A 86 7.80 -6.09 5.48
N ARG A 87 8.36 -7.31 5.55
CA ARG A 87 8.52 -8.05 6.80
C ARG A 87 9.37 -7.29 7.81
N ARG A 88 10.52 -6.76 7.38
CA ARG A 88 11.40 -5.95 8.24
C ARG A 88 10.65 -4.75 8.84
N ALA A 89 9.88 -4.03 8.03
CA ALA A 89 9.08 -2.91 8.53
C ALA A 89 7.96 -3.36 9.48
N LEU A 90 7.30 -4.49 9.19
CA LEU A 90 6.23 -5.05 10.01
C LEU A 90 6.73 -5.45 11.39
N GLU A 91 7.75 -6.31 11.48
CA GLU A 91 8.30 -6.81 12.75
C GLU A 91 8.69 -5.68 13.70
N ARG A 92 9.27 -4.60 13.16
CA ARG A 92 9.69 -3.45 13.95
C ARG A 92 8.50 -2.59 14.39
N ARG A 93 7.52 -2.35 13.50
CA ARG A 93 6.32 -1.59 13.87
C ARG A 93 5.44 -2.34 14.86
N GLU A 94 5.31 -3.66 14.75
CA GLU A 94 4.60 -4.47 15.76
C GLU A 94 5.24 -4.34 17.13
N LYS A 95 6.58 -4.43 17.20
CA LYS A 95 7.32 -4.30 18.46
C LYS A 95 7.19 -2.91 19.09
N VAL A 96 7.22 -1.85 18.29
CA VAL A 96 7.28 -0.46 18.78
C VAL A 96 5.90 0.15 18.99
N LEU A 97 4.96 -0.13 18.09
CA LEU A 97 3.64 0.53 18.02
C LEU A 97 2.47 -0.41 18.37
N GLY A 98 2.70 -1.73 18.32
CA GLY A 98 1.64 -2.73 18.47
C GLY A 98 0.97 -3.10 17.15
N VAL A 99 0.24 -4.23 17.17
CA VAL A 99 -0.41 -4.83 15.98
C VAL A 99 -1.58 -4.01 15.45
N GLU A 100 -2.27 -3.27 16.31
CA GLU A 100 -3.45 -2.47 15.95
C GLU A 100 -3.10 -1.07 15.43
N HIS A 101 -1.84 -0.65 15.52
CA HIS A 101 -1.45 0.69 15.12
C HIS A 101 -1.62 0.90 13.61
N PRO A 102 -2.15 2.05 13.13
CA PRO A 102 -2.39 2.30 11.72
C PRO A 102 -1.18 2.03 10.80
N HIS A 103 0.01 2.45 11.20
CA HIS A 103 1.25 2.16 10.45
C HIS A 103 1.61 0.67 10.39
N THR A 104 1.28 -0.11 11.44
CA THR A 104 1.46 -1.56 11.44
C THR A 104 0.47 -2.22 10.48
N LEU A 105 -0.80 -1.82 10.53
CA LEU A 105 -1.83 -2.29 9.60
C LEU A 105 -1.49 -1.97 8.14
N THR A 106 -0.89 -0.80 7.86
CA THR A 106 -0.36 -0.47 6.52
C THR A 106 0.79 -1.39 6.11
N SER A 107 1.70 -1.77 7.02
CA SER A 107 2.73 -2.77 6.71
C SER A 107 2.13 -4.13 6.38
N ILE A 108 1.11 -4.59 7.12
CA ILE A 108 0.41 -5.85 6.86
C ILE A 108 -0.25 -5.81 5.47
N ALA A 109 -0.95 -4.72 5.14
CA ALA A 109 -1.57 -4.56 3.82
C ALA A 109 -0.54 -4.55 2.67
N ASN A 110 0.63 -3.94 2.86
CA ASN A 110 1.70 -3.96 1.86
C ASN A 110 2.30 -5.37 1.67
N LEU A 111 2.46 -6.13 2.76
CA LEU A 111 2.90 -7.51 2.69
C LEU A 111 1.86 -8.39 1.97
N ALA A 112 0.57 -8.20 2.24
CA ALA A 112 -0.52 -8.87 1.53
C ALA A 112 -0.49 -8.57 0.02
N SER A 113 -0.31 -7.29 -0.35
CA SER A 113 -0.15 -6.91 -1.76
C SER A 113 1.07 -7.58 -2.41
N THR A 114 2.15 -7.78 -1.67
CA THR A 114 3.35 -8.46 -2.17
C THR A 114 3.07 -9.95 -2.41
N PHE A 115 2.39 -10.62 -1.48
CA PHE A 115 1.94 -12.00 -1.67
C PHE A 115 0.99 -12.13 -2.85
N TRP A 116 0.06 -11.19 -3.02
CA TRP A 116 -0.83 -11.17 -4.18
C TRP A 116 -0.05 -11.09 -5.49
N SER A 117 0.97 -10.22 -5.57
CA SER A 117 1.84 -10.12 -6.76
C SER A 117 2.70 -11.37 -7.03
N GLN A 118 2.97 -12.17 -6.00
CA GLN A 118 3.63 -13.49 -6.12
C GLN A 118 2.65 -14.62 -6.48
N GLY A 119 1.35 -14.35 -6.62
CA GLY A 119 0.32 -15.38 -6.82
C GLY A 119 -0.06 -16.15 -5.54
N ARG A 120 0.43 -15.72 -4.37
CA ARG A 120 0.16 -16.32 -3.06
C ARG A 120 -1.13 -15.75 -2.46
N TRP A 121 -2.24 -15.90 -3.19
CA TRP A 121 -3.51 -15.22 -2.87
C TRP A 121 -4.13 -15.64 -1.54
N LYS A 122 -3.91 -16.89 -1.09
CA LYS A 122 -4.39 -17.34 0.22
C LYS A 122 -3.73 -16.61 1.38
N GLU A 123 -2.41 -16.42 1.29
CA GLU A 123 -1.65 -15.69 2.31
C GLU A 123 -1.98 -14.19 2.27
N ALA A 124 -2.26 -13.63 1.08
CA ALA A 124 -2.76 -12.27 0.95
C ALA A 124 -4.13 -12.11 1.64
N GLU A 125 -5.07 -13.04 1.38
CA GLU A 125 -6.41 -13.02 1.98
C GLU A 125 -6.36 -13.06 3.51
N GLU A 126 -5.55 -13.95 4.09
CA GLU A 126 -5.42 -14.06 5.55
C GLU A 126 -5.03 -12.73 6.20
N LEU A 127 -4.03 -12.05 5.62
CA LEU A 127 -3.57 -10.74 6.09
C LEU A 127 -4.60 -9.64 5.84
N GLU A 128 -5.29 -9.64 4.69
CA GLU A 128 -6.32 -8.66 4.36
C GLU A 128 -7.52 -8.77 5.29
N VAL A 129 -7.98 -9.98 5.61
CA VAL A 129 -9.06 -10.23 6.57
C VAL A 129 -8.66 -9.71 7.95
N GLN A 130 -7.44 -9.99 8.42
CA GLN A 130 -6.94 -9.45 9.69
C GLN A 130 -6.99 -7.91 9.72
N VAL A 131 -6.52 -7.25 8.67
CA VAL A 131 -6.53 -5.78 8.56
C VAL A 131 -7.96 -5.24 8.56
N ILE A 132 -8.87 -5.87 7.81
CA ILE A 132 -10.27 -5.44 7.72
C ILE A 132 -10.94 -5.53 9.10
N GLU A 133 -10.81 -6.65 9.80
CA GLU A 133 -11.47 -6.83 11.10
C GLU A 133 -10.91 -5.85 12.15
N THR A 134 -9.60 -5.61 12.14
CA THR A 134 -8.98 -4.63 13.03
C THR A 134 -9.46 -3.21 12.72
N ARG A 135 -9.47 -2.79 11.44
CA ARG A 135 -9.94 -1.47 11.03
C ARG A 135 -11.44 -1.27 11.29
N LYS A 136 -12.26 -2.30 11.06
CA LYS A 136 -13.69 -2.27 11.40
C LYS A 136 -13.91 -2.03 12.89
N SER A 137 -13.15 -2.72 13.75
CA SER A 137 -13.25 -2.55 15.20
C SER A 137 -12.86 -1.14 15.65
N MET A 138 -11.79 -0.58 15.08
CA MET A 138 -11.24 0.71 15.53
C MET A 138 -11.90 1.93 14.90
N LEU A 139 -12.23 1.86 13.61
CA LEU A 139 -12.64 3.01 12.78
C LEU A 139 -14.08 2.89 12.28
N GLY A 140 -14.66 1.68 12.36
CA GLY A 140 -15.94 1.36 11.75
C GLY A 140 -15.82 0.87 10.30
N THR A 141 -16.88 0.22 9.83
CA THR A 141 -16.97 -0.35 8.47
C THR A 141 -16.97 0.73 7.38
N GLU A 142 -17.47 1.93 7.70
CA GLU A 142 -17.63 3.05 6.78
C GLU A 142 -16.34 3.85 6.57
N HIS A 143 -15.30 3.61 7.36
CA HIS A 143 -14.05 4.36 7.25
C HIS A 143 -13.35 4.10 5.91
N PRO A 144 -12.81 5.14 5.22
CA PRO A 144 -12.14 4.98 3.92
C PRO A 144 -11.08 3.87 3.90
N ASP A 145 -10.23 3.79 4.93
CA ASP A 145 -9.20 2.75 5.01
C ASP A 145 -9.77 1.32 5.13
N THR A 146 -10.92 1.16 5.79
CA THR A 146 -11.61 -0.14 5.87
C THR A 146 -12.17 -0.51 4.50
N LEU A 147 -12.78 0.45 3.80
CA LEU A 147 -13.35 0.25 2.46
C LEU A 147 -12.26 -0.05 1.42
N THR A 148 -11.10 0.61 1.50
CA THR A 148 -9.95 0.29 0.65
C THR A 148 -9.47 -1.14 0.89
N SER A 149 -9.35 -1.59 2.15
CA SER A 149 -8.97 -2.97 2.45
C SER A 149 -9.99 -3.99 1.96
N MET A 150 -11.29 -3.71 2.08
CA MET A 150 -12.35 -4.57 1.53
C MET A 150 -12.28 -4.66 0.00
N GLY A 151 -11.96 -3.56 -0.68
CA GLY A 151 -11.69 -3.55 -2.12
C GLY A 151 -10.53 -4.47 -2.49
N ASN A 152 -9.39 -4.36 -1.79
CA ASN A 152 -8.23 -5.24 -2.02
C ASN A 152 -8.60 -6.72 -1.83
N LEU A 153 -9.31 -7.06 -0.74
CA LEU A 153 -9.80 -8.43 -0.51
C LEU A 153 -10.70 -8.91 -1.66
N ALA A 154 -11.56 -8.06 -2.21
CA ALA A 154 -12.40 -8.43 -3.35
C ALA A 154 -11.56 -8.82 -4.58
N PHE A 155 -10.49 -8.09 -4.87
CA PHE A 155 -9.55 -8.46 -5.94
C PHE A 155 -8.83 -9.78 -5.64
N THR A 156 -8.40 -10.00 -4.39
CA THR A 156 -7.78 -11.27 -3.97
C THR A 156 -8.75 -12.45 -4.14
N LEU A 157 -10.02 -12.30 -3.75
CA LEU A 157 -11.07 -13.31 -3.94
C LEU A 157 -11.29 -13.60 -5.43
N LYS A 158 -11.34 -12.56 -6.27
CA LYS A 158 -11.45 -12.69 -7.73
C LYS A 158 -10.27 -13.46 -8.32
N SER A 159 -9.03 -13.18 -7.88
CA SER A 159 -7.84 -13.92 -8.32
C SER A 159 -7.86 -15.39 -7.91
N GLN A 160 -8.53 -15.73 -6.81
CA GLN A 160 -8.76 -17.13 -6.39
C GLN A 160 -9.92 -17.82 -7.13
N GLY A 161 -10.60 -17.15 -8.06
CA GLY A 161 -11.77 -17.67 -8.77
C GLY A 161 -13.07 -17.64 -7.96
N ARG A 162 -13.08 -17.00 -6.77
CA ARG A 162 -14.26 -16.84 -5.91
C ARG A 162 -15.09 -15.63 -6.36
N ASN A 163 -15.58 -15.69 -7.60
CA ASN A 163 -16.24 -14.57 -8.30
C ASN A 163 -17.44 -14.00 -7.54
N ASP A 164 -18.33 -14.85 -7.04
CA ASP A 164 -19.54 -14.39 -6.36
C ASP A 164 -19.23 -13.65 -5.05
N GLU A 165 -18.23 -14.13 -4.30
CA GLU A 165 -17.78 -13.48 -3.06
C GLU A 165 -17.09 -12.14 -3.35
N ALA A 166 -16.28 -12.08 -4.41
CA ALA A 166 -15.64 -10.85 -4.86
C ALA A 166 -16.67 -9.79 -5.28
N ILE A 167 -17.68 -10.18 -6.08
CA ILE A 167 -18.76 -9.30 -6.53
C ILE A 167 -19.58 -8.79 -5.35
N SER A 168 -19.97 -9.68 -4.43
CA SER A 168 -20.71 -9.31 -3.23
C SER A 168 -19.93 -8.30 -2.36
N LEU A 169 -18.63 -8.50 -2.22
CA LEU A 169 -17.78 -7.62 -1.42
C LEU A 169 -17.58 -6.24 -2.08
N ILE A 170 -17.32 -6.18 -3.40
CA ILE A 170 -17.17 -4.90 -4.11
C ILE A 170 -18.49 -4.14 -4.21
N GLU A 171 -19.63 -4.85 -4.34
CA GLU A 171 -20.96 -4.25 -4.28
C GLU A 171 -21.20 -3.58 -2.92
N LYS A 172 -20.87 -4.29 -1.82
CA LYS A 172 -20.97 -3.71 -0.48
C LYS A 172 -20.08 -2.47 -0.32
N CYS A 173 -18.85 -2.50 -0.82
CA CYS A 173 -17.96 -1.33 -0.85
C CYS A 173 -18.59 -0.15 -1.61
N PHE A 174 -19.10 -0.41 -2.81
CA PHE A 174 -19.75 0.61 -3.64
C PHE A 174 -20.93 1.27 -2.92
N GLN A 175 -21.83 0.48 -2.32
CA GLN A 175 -23.00 1.03 -1.63
C GLN A 175 -22.60 1.94 -0.46
N LEU A 176 -21.61 1.53 0.34
CA LEU A 176 -21.11 2.34 1.45
C LEU A 176 -20.43 3.62 0.95
N GLN A 177 -19.55 3.52 -0.06
CA GLN A 177 -18.89 4.68 -0.66
C GLN A 177 -19.90 5.67 -1.26
N LYS A 178 -20.92 5.16 -1.96
CA LYS A 178 -22.01 5.97 -2.51
C LYS A 178 -22.77 6.73 -1.41
N GLN A 179 -23.06 6.09 -0.29
CA GLN A 179 -23.77 6.71 0.83
C GLN A 179 -22.94 7.82 1.48
N ILE A 180 -21.63 7.60 1.66
CA ILE A 180 -20.75 8.49 2.44
C ILE A 180 -20.17 9.61 1.58
N LEU A 181 -19.69 9.28 0.39
CA LEU A 181 -18.90 10.17 -0.47
C LEU A 181 -19.72 10.71 -1.66
N GLY A 182 -20.85 10.08 -1.97
CA GLY A 182 -21.64 10.37 -3.16
C GLY A 182 -21.13 9.65 -4.41
N LEU A 183 -21.95 9.71 -5.48
CA LEU A 183 -21.72 8.99 -6.73
C LEU A 183 -20.52 9.53 -7.55
N GLN A 184 -20.24 10.83 -7.45
CA GLN A 184 -19.19 11.50 -8.25
C GLN A 184 -17.80 11.39 -7.60
N HIS A 185 -17.70 10.74 -6.44
CA HIS A 185 -16.41 10.57 -5.79
C HIS A 185 -15.58 9.53 -6.54
N PRO A 186 -14.28 9.77 -6.83
CA PRO A 186 -13.44 8.86 -7.62
C PRO A 186 -13.43 7.41 -7.11
N TYR A 187 -13.45 7.20 -5.79
CA TYR A 187 -13.53 5.85 -5.22
C TYR A 187 -14.87 5.15 -5.51
N THR A 188 -15.99 5.88 -5.43
CA THR A 188 -17.32 5.34 -5.74
C THR A 188 -17.44 5.00 -7.23
N GLU A 189 -16.91 5.86 -8.10
CA GLU A 189 -16.88 5.59 -9.55
C GLU A 189 -16.01 4.38 -9.87
N SER A 190 -14.84 4.26 -9.22
CA SER A 190 -13.94 3.12 -9.40
C SER A 190 -14.60 1.81 -8.97
N SER A 191 -15.24 1.76 -7.79
CA SER A 191 -15.90 0.54 -7.31
C SER A 191 -17.11 0.17 -8.16
N LEU A 192 -17.89 1.16 -8.64
CA LEU A 192 -18.99 0.94 -9.58
C LEU A 192 -18.49 0.37 -10.91
N LYS A 193 -17.40 0.92 -11.46
CA LYS A 193 -16.80 0.42 -12.69
C LYS A 193 -16.38 -1.04 -12.54
N THR A 194 -15.63 -1.36 -11.48
CA THR A 194 -15.20 -2.73 -11.18
C THR A 194 -16.39 -3.68 -11.00
N LEU A 195 -17.44 -3.26 -10.28
CA LEU A 195 -18.65 -4.06 -10.09
C LEU A 195 -19.32 -4.40 -11.43
N ASN A 196 -19.51 -3.41 -12.30
CA ASN A 196 -20.14 -3.62 -13.60
C ASN A 196 -19.30 -4.54 -14.50
N GLU A 197 -17.97 -4.34 -14.52
CA GLU A 197 -17.04 -5.19 -15.28
C GLU A 197 -17.17 -6.65 -14.84
N TRP A 198 -17.11 -6.92 -13.54
CA TRP A 198 -17.15 -8.29 -13.02
C TRP A 198 -18.52 -8.95 -13.18
N GLN A 199 -19.61 -8.19 -13.07
CA GLN A 199 -20.95 -8.72 -13.32
C GLN A 199 -21.15 -9.14 -14.78
N MET A 200 -20.63 -8.36 -15.73
CA MET A 200 -20.69 -8.72 -17.16
C MET A 200 -19.88 -9.98 -17.46
N GLU A 201 -18.64 -10.07 -16.96
CA GLU A 201 -17.82 -11.28 -17.10
C GLU A 201 -18.51 -12.54 -16.55
N ASN A 202 -19.21 -12.42 -15.41
CA ASN A 202 -19.89 -13.56 -14.79
C ASN A 202 -21.08 -14.05 -15.62
N ILE A 203 -21.77 -13.13 -16.31
CA ILE A 203 -22.87 -13.48 -17.24
C ILE A 203 -22.32 -14.20 -18.48
N GLU A 204 -21.19 -13.74 -19.02
CA GLU A 204 -20.56 -14.35 -20.21
C GLU A 204 -20.03 -15.76 -19.96
N ILE A 205 -19.54 -16.06 -18.76
CA ILE A 205 -19.04 -17.40 -18.38
C ILE A 205 -20.20 -18.38 -18.10
N GLY A 206 -21.39 -17.87 -17.78
CA GLY A 206 -22.58 -18.67 -17.50
C GLY A 206 -23.43 -19.07 -18.71
N LEU A 207 -23.06 -18.62 -19.92
CA LEU A 207 -23.70 -18.95 -21.21
C LEU A 207 -22.91 -20.01 -21.98
#